data_AF-A0A382NQV3-F1
#
_entry.id   AF-A0A382NQV3-F1
#
_cell.length_a   1.000
_cell.length_b   1.000
_cell.length_c   1.000
_cell.angle_alpha   90.00
_cell.angle_beta   90.00
_cell.angle_gamma   90.00
#
_symmetry.space_group_name_H-M   'P 1'
#
loop_
_entity.id
_entity.type
_entity.pdbx_description
1 polymer ?
#
loop_
_entity_poly.entity_id
_entity_poly.type
_entity_poly.pdbx_seq_one_letter_code
_entity_poly.pdbx_strand_id
1 'polypeptide(L)' 'VAWKEQGIEFEERMVEEHQRFMDEAREYGESVPLIIYPDGRVEEGFEGEWG' A
#
# COMPACT_ATOMS: atom_id res chain seq x y z
N VAL A 1 4.87 -10.31 -3.98
CA VAL A 1 4.83 -10.68 -5.44
C VAL A 1 3.51 -11.25 -5.97
N ALA A 2 2.48 -11.50 -5.14
CA ALA A 2 1.25 -12.19 -5.57
C ALA A 2 0.39 -11.44 -6.62
N TRP A 3 0.41 -10.11 -6.68
CA TRP A 3 -0.48 -9.35 -7.58
C TRP A 3 0.06 -9.21 -9.00
N LYS A 4 1.37 -9.07 -9.13
CA LYS A 4 2.04 -9.03 -10.43
C LYS A 4 1.87 -10.34 -11.19
N GLU A 5 1.88 -11.47 -10.47
CA GLU A 5 1.64 -12.80 -11.04
C GLU A 5 0.18 -13.02 -11.45
N GLN A 6 -0.76 -12.31 -10.81
CA GLN A 6 -2.19 -12.33 -11.18
C GLN A 6 -2.51 -11.34 -12.32
N GLY A 7 -1.52 -10.63 -12.86
CA GLY A 7 -1.73 -9.60 -13.89
C GLY A 7 -2.49 -8.38 -13.39
N ILE A 8 -2.54 -8.16 -12.07
CA ILE A 8 -3.14 -6.97 -11.47
C ILE A 8 -2.12 -5.85 -11.61
N GLU A 9 -2.51 -4.76 -12.29
CA GLU A 9 -1.71 -3.53 -12.33
C GLU A 9 -1.83 -2.80 -10.99
N PHE A 10 -0.70 -2.55 -10.36
CA PHE A 10 -0.61 -1.76 -9.14
C PHE A 10 0.64 -0.87 -9.18
N GLU A 11 0.58 0.25 -8.48
CA GLU A 11 1.73 1.12 -8.25
C GLU A 11 2.23 0.89 -6.82
N GLU A 12 3.48 0.46 -6.69
CA GLU A 12 4.13 0.32 -5.40
C GLU A 12 4.87 1.62 -5.06
N ARG A 13 4.56 2.20 -3.89
CA ARG A 13 5.20 3.43 -3.40
C ARG A 13 5.77 3.18 -2.03
N MET A 14 7.10 3.05 -1.93
CA MET A 14 7.77 2.84 -0.65
C MET A 14 7.83 4.15 0.13
N VAL A 15 7.25 4.14 1.32
CA VAL A 15 7.20 5.33 2.19
C VAL A 15 8.59 5.73 2.70
N GLU A 16 9.53 4.79 2.76
CA GLU A 16 10.93 5.05 3.14
C GLU A 16 11.71 5.86 2.11
N GLU A 17 11.31 5.80 0.82
CA GLU A 17 12.02 6.50 -0.25
C GLU A 17 11.66 8.00 -0.32
N HIS A 18 10.48 8.40 0.16
CA HIS A 18 10.03 9.79 0.05
C HIS A 18 9.08 10.18 1.19
N GLN A 19 9.40 11.26 1.93
CA GLN A 19 8.53 11.76 3.01
C GLN A 19 7.10 12.07 2.54
N ARG A 20 6.93 12.55 1.31
CA ARG A 20 5.61 12.77 0.71
C ARG A 20 4.72 11.51 0.74
N PHE A 21 5.31 10.32 0.52
CA PHE A 21 4.57 9.06 0.58
C PHE A 21 4.25 8.66 2.01
N MET A 22 5.10 8.99 2.99
CA MET A 22 4.77 8.86 4.41
C MET A 22 3.61 9.77 4.83
N ASP A 23 3.63 11.04 4.42
CA ASP A 23 2.54 11.98 4.71
C ASP A 23 1.24 11.52 4.06
N GLU A 24 1.28 11.08 2.80
CA GLU A 24 0.12 10.53 2.11
C GLU A 24 -0.40 9.25 2.79
N ALA A 25 0.49 8.33 3.18
CA ALA A 25 0.12 7.12 3.92
C ALA A 25 -0.60 7.43 5.24
N ARG A 26 -0.16 8.47 5.96
CA ARG A 26 -0.82 8.93 7.21
C ARG A 26 -2.23 9.48 7.00
N GLU A 27 -2.57 9.92 5.79
CA GLU A 27 -3.95 10.32 5.48
C GLU A 27 -4.88 9.10 5.34
N TYR A 28 -4.34 7.94 4.99
CA TYR A 28 -5.10 6.73 4.72
C TYR A 28 -5.13 5.73 5.88
N GLY A 29 -4.11 5.71 6.74
CA GLY A 29 -4.04 4.78 7.87
C GLY A 29 -2.91 5.10 8.86
N GLU A 30 -2.88 4.36 9.97
CA GLU A 30 -1.89 4.55 11.03
C GLU A 30 -0.64 3.67 10.86
N SER A 31 -0.68 2.66 9.98
CA SER A 31 0.42 1.72 9.77
C SER A 31 0.51 1.19 8.34
N VAL A 32 1.74 1.00 7.87
CA VAL A 32 2.05 0.36 6.59
C VAL A 32 2.34 -1.14 6.77
N PRO A 33 2.14 -1.98 5.73
CA PRO A 33 1.68 -1.66 4.38
C PRO A 33 0.19 -1.28 4.31
N LEU A 34 -0.13 -0.36 3.39
CA LEU A 34 -1.48 0.12 3.06
C LEU A 34 -1.79 -0.24 1.61
N ILE A 35 -3.01 -0.73 1.37
CA ILE A 35 -3.55 -0.92 0.03
C ILE A 35 -4.69 0.07 -0.18
N ILE A 36 -4.60 0.85 -1.25
CA ILE A 36 -5.65 1.78 -1.67
C ILE A 36 -6.28 1.21 -2.94
N TYR A 37 -7.54 0.81 -2.84
CA TYR A 37 -8.31 0.30 -3.97
C TYR A 37 -8.93 1.46 -4.78
N PRO A 38 -9.21 1.27 -6.08
CA PRO A 38 -9.77 2.32 -6.94
C PRO A 38 -11.16 2.81 -6.52
N ASP A 39 -11.91 2.03 -5.74
CA ASP A 39 -13.20 2.43 -5.14
C ASP A 39 -13.03 3.30 -3.88
N GLY A 40 -11.80 3.59 -3.47
CA GLY A 40 -11.48 4.40 -2.30
C GLY A 40 -11.40 3.61 -0.99
N ARG A 41 -11.58 2.27 -1.05
CA ARG A 41 -11.33 1.40 0.09
C ARG A 41 -9.84 1.40 0.44
N VAL A 42 -9.54 1.43 1.73
CA VAL A 42 -8.18 1.27 2.27
C VAL A 42 -8.13 -0.01 3.10
N GLU A 43 -7.07 -0.78 2.95
CA GLU A 43 -6.78 -1.96 3.76
C GLU A 43 -5.41 -1.81 4.43
N GLU A 44 -5.41 -1.80 5.76
CA GLU A 44 -4.23 -1.64 6.60
C GLU A 44 -3.72 -3.02 7.04
N GLY A 45 -2.43 -3.28 6.93
CA GLY A 45 -1.84 -4.55 7.34
C GLY A 45 -2.26 -5.68 6.40
N PHE A 46 -1.64 -5.74 5.23
CA PHE A 46 -1.88 -6.82 4.28
C PHE A 46 -1.46 -8.18 4.87
N GLU A 47 -2.43 -9.10 5.02
CA GLU A 47 -2.27 -10.44 5.61
C GLU A 47 -1.27 -11.36 4.87
N GLY A 48 -0.73 -10.93 3.71
CA GLY A 48 0.18 -11.72 2.89
C GLY A 48 1.67 -11.42 3.04
N GLU A 49 2.08 -10.41 3.80
CA GLU A 49 3.48 -10.01 3.90
C GLU A 49 3.82 -9.50 5.32
N TRP A 50 3.73 -10.40 6.30
CA TRP A 50 4.51 -10.26 7.53
C TRP A 50 5.97 -10.61 7.21
N GLY A 51 6.76 -9.63 6.77
CA GLY A 51 8.24 -9.64 6.82
C GLY A 51 8.97 -10.54 5.84
#